data_AF-E7GER5-F1
#
_entry.id   AF-E7GER5-F1
#
_cell.length_a   1.000
_cell.length_b   1.000
_cell.length_c   1.000
_cell.angle_alpha   90.00
_cell.angle_beta   90.00
_cell.angle_gamma   90.00
#
_symmetry.space_group_name_H-M   'P 1'
#
loop_
_entity.id
_entity.type
_entity.pdbx_description
1 polymer ?
#
loop_
_entity_poly.entity_id
_entity_poly.type
_entity_poly.pdbx_seq_one_letter_code
_entity_poly.pdbx_strand_id
1 'polypeptide(L)'
;MYQELERRRNYMSFMVAMKTNNGVIIASDSYSTYPSRGLKDGNYKKIHCMKENELYIGIVGLNQVIKIEDNSQADDINDILPHFFSDITSFEELQLQINQFAYYVKPTCDNECKDISCVFIYKKMMTSLDVLHGKGYYLKIWNDNESDILFMGEEYHKIIARSQFHQADLNLSLKDSLNKCIQTIENAIHEEAKLFEENKRVVGGPIQYMILDYGHL
;
A
#
# COMPACT_ATOMS: atom_id res chain seq x y z
N MET A 1 -11.90 -0.03 27.81
CA MET A 1 -12.80 0.27 26.68
C MET A 1 -12.19 1.26 25.68
N TYR A 2 -12.04 2.57 25.96
CA TYR A 2 -11.44 3.52 24.97
C TYR A 2 -9.98 3.21 24.58
N GLN A 3 -9.10 2.95 25.55
CA GLN A 3 -7.71 2.54 25.28
C GLN A 3 -7.60 1.19 24.56
N GLU A 4 -8.63 0.35 24.68
CA GLU A 4 -8.64 -0.99 24.10
C GLU A 4 -9.14 -0.94 22.64
N LEU A 5 -10.09 -0.05 22.34
CA LEU A 5 -10.49 0.29 20.98
C LEU A 5 -9.36 0.99 20.22
N GLU A 6 -8.63 1.91 20.87
CA GLU A 6 -7.49 2.59 20.24
C GLU A 6 -6.35 1.62 19.88
N ARG A 7 -6.08 0.60 20.72
CA ARG A 7 -5.08 -0.44 20.44
C ARG A 7 -5.38 -1.33 19.23
N ARG A 8 -6.64 -1.36 18.79
CA ARG A 8 -7.15 -2.21 17.70
C ARG A 8 -7.25 -1.48 16.37
N ARG A 9 -6.94 -0.18 16.36
CA ARG A 9 -7.03 0.67 15.18
C ARG A 9 -5.63 1.09 14.83
N ASN A 10 -5.13 0.69 13.67
CA ASN A 10 -3.83 1.17 13.24
C ASN A 10 -3.76 1.30 11.73
N TYR A 11 -2.93 2.26 11.33
CA TYR A 11 -2.91 2.83 10.00
C TYR A 11 -1.49 2.87 9.46
N MET A 12 -1.41 2.71 8.14
CA MET A 12 -0.22 2.81 7.30
C MET A 12 -0.37 3.98 6.35
N SER A 13 0.70 4.74 6.14
CA SER A 13 0.52 6.08 5.59
C SER A 13 0.94 6.32 4.16
N PHE A 14 2.10 5.89 3.66
CA PHE A 14 2.52 6.37 2.35
C PHE A 14 3.27 5.36 1.49
N MET A 15 2.86 5.27 0.22
CA MET A 15 3.46 4.38 -0.77
C MET A 15 3.41 5.02 -2.15
N VAL A 16 4.44 4.73 -2.94
CA VAL A 16 4.52 5.02 -4.37
C VAL A 16 4.67 3.71 -5.12
N ALA A 17 3.90 3.53 -6.19
CA ALA A 17 4.11 2.45 -7.15
C ALA A 17 4.30 3.05 -8.54
N MET A 18 5.31 2.59 -9.27
CA MET A 18 5.64 3.09 -10.60
C MET A 18 5.77 1.92 -11.56
N LYS A 19 4.86 1.87 -12.53
CA LYS A 19 4.92 0.93 -13.65
C LYS A 19 5.55 1.62 -14.86
N THR A 20 6.60 1.00 -15.39
CA THR A 20 7.30 1.42 -16.60
C THR A 20 7.21 0.32 -17.65
N ASN A 21 7.76 0.58 -18.84
CA ASN A 21 7.92 -0.45 -19.88
C ASN A 21 8.98 -1.51 -19.52
N ASN A 22 9.86 -1.24 -18.55
CA ASN A 22 10.96 -2.13 -18.18
C ASN A 22 10.72 -2.90 -16.88
N GLY A 23 9.71 -2.52 -16.10
CA GLY A 23 9.46 -3.13 -14.80
C GLY A 23 8.50 -2.32 -13.94
N VAL A 24 8.26 -2.84 -12.73
CA VAL A 24 7.47 -2.17 -11.69
C VAL A 24 8.31 -1.98 -10.44
N ILE A 25 8.15 -0.81 -9.81
CA ILE A 25 8.69 -0.51 -8.49
C ILE A 25 7.53 -0.25 -7.54
N ILE A 26 7.63 -0.74 -6.31
CA ILE A 26 6.84 -0.26 -5.18
C ILE A 26 7.83 0.22 -4.12
N ALA A 27 7.62 1.40 -3.56
CA ALA A 27 8.39 1.96 -2.47
C ALA A 27 7.45 2.53 -1.40
N SER A 28 7.80 2.38 -0.12
CA SER A 28 6.96 2.81 0.99
C SER A 28 7.78 3.12 2.24
N ASP A 29 7.25 3.99 3.09
CA ASP A 29 7.71 4.13 4.47
C ASP A 29 7.30 2.87 5.27
N SER A 30 7.83 2.66 6.48
CA SER A 30 7.53 1.45 7.28
C SER A 30 6.83 1.72 8.60
N TYR A 31 6.32 2.94 8.83
CA TYR A 31 5.58 3.20 10.06
C TYR A 31 4.15 2.65 9.99
N SER A 32 3.73 2.11 11.14
CA SER A 32 2.33 1.88 11.49
C SER A 32 2.02 2.67 12.75
N THR A 33 0.86 3.32 12.78
CA THR A 33 0.45 4.22 13.87
C THR A 33 -0.96 3.96 14.35
N TYR A 34 -1.25 4.31 15.60
CA TYR A 34 -2.61 4.42 16.12
C TYR A 34 -3.34 5.65 15.53
N PRO A 35 -4.68 5.74 15.63
CA PRO A 35 -5.44 6.93 15.24
C PRO A 35 -4.94 8.23 15.89
N SER A 36 -4.40 8.16 17.11
CA SER A 36 -3.79 9.30 17.81
C SER A 36 -2.38 9.65 17.30
N ARG A 37 -1.99 9.06 16.17
CA ARG A 37 -0.69 9.18 15.49
C ARG A 37 0.49 8.63 16.29
N GLY A 38 0.24 8.00 17.43
CA GLY A 38 1.28 7.34 18.20
C GLY A 38 1.91 6.20 17.40
N LEU A 39 3.23 6.15 17.35
CA LEU A 39 3.96 5.06 16.71
C LEU A 39 3.59 3.72 17.37
N LYS A 40 3.15 2.75 16.56
CA LYS A 40 2.89 1.37 16.98
C LYS A 40 4.05 0.46 16.60
N ASP A 41 4.46 0.55 15.33
CA ASP A 41 5.56 -0.24 14.78
C ASP A 41 6.38 0.65 13.84
N GLY A 42 7.69 0.68 14.07
CA GLY A 42 8.64 1.49 13.31
C GLY A 42 9.20 0.78 12.07
N ASN A 43 8.85 -0.50 11.85
CA ASN A 43 9.29 -1.29 10.70
C ASN A 43 8.19 -2.27 10.24
N TYR A 44 6.95 -1.79 10.17
CA TYR A 44 5.80 -2.55 9.72
C TYR A 44 5.94 -2.89 8.23
N LYS A 45 5.72 -4.16 7.86
CA LYS A 45 5.81 -4.63 6.47
C LYS A 45 4.58 -4.17 5.69
N LYS A 46 4.80 -3.42 4.61
CA LYS A 46 3.74 -2.93 3.69
C LYS A 46 3.83 -3.51 2.28
N ILE A 47 4.96 -4.15 1.97
CA ILE A 47 5.26 -4.72 0.66
C ILE A 47 5.49 -6.22 0.82
N HIS A 48 4.78 -7.02 0.03
CA HIS A 48 4.71 -8.47 0.15
C HIS A 48 5.06 -9.10 -1.19
N CYS A 49 6.01 -10.04 -1.17
CA CYS A 49 6.19 -11.01 -2.24
C CYS A 49 5.34 -12.23 -1.90
N MET A 50 4.31 -12.51 -2.68
CA MET A 50 3.46 -13.71 -2.51
C MET A 50 3.97 -14.86 -3.36
N LYS A 51 4.47 -14.54 -4.56
CA LYS A 51 5.09 -15.51 -5.47
C LYS A 51 6.24 -14.81 -6.17
N GLU A 52 7.45 -15.32 -6.00
CA GLU A 52 8.67 -14.71 -6.52
C GLU A 52 8.58 -14.49 -8.03
N ASN A 53 8.94 -13.30 -8.49
CA ASN A 53 8.86 -12.86 -9.88
C ASN A 53 7.46 -12.91 -10.50
N GLU A 54 6.40 -13.12 -9.72
CA GLU A 54 5.05 -13.26 -10.26
C GLU A 54 4.05 -12.37 -9.56
N LEU A 55 3.95 -12.40 -8.23
CA LEU A 55 2.92 -11.68 -7.49
C LEU A 55 3.50 -10.90 -6.31
N TYR A 56 3.31 -9.59 -6.37
CA TYR A 56 3.66 -8.68 -5.29
C TYR A 56 2.49 -7.78 -4.92
N ILE A 57 2.41 -7.41 -3.65
CA ILE A 57 1.32 -6.62 -3.10
C ILE A 57 1.90 -5.50 -2.24
N GLY A 58 1.50 -4.27 -2.52
CA GLY A 58 1.72 -3.11 -1.66
C GLY A 58 0.42 -2.67 -1.01
N ILE A 59 0.43 -2.32 0.27
CA ILE A 59 -0.78 -1.96 1.03
C ILE A 59 -0.55 -0.76 1.96
N VAL A 60 -1.54 0.14 2.00
CA VAL A 60 -1.59 1.30 2.92
C VAL A 60 -3.03 1.55 3.38
N GLY A 61 -3.22 2.41 4.38
CA GLY A 61 -4.51 2.62 5.04
C GLY A 61 -4.66 1.71 6.25
N LEU A 62 -5.77 1.01 6.38
CA LEU A 62 -5.97 0.04 7.46
C LEU A 62 -4.94 -1.09 7.44
N ASN A 63 -4.43 -1.46 8.61
CA ASN A 63 -3.51 -2.59 8.77
C ASN A 63 -4.06 -3.74 9.63
N GLN A 64 -5.31 -3.63 10.07
CA GLN A 64 -6.03 -4.66 10.79
C GLN A 64 -7.47 -4.74 10.30
N VAL A 65 -8.06 -5.94 10.33
CA VAL A 65 -9.46 -6.20 9.99
C VAL A 65 -10.18 -6.69 11.24
N ILE A 66 -11.29 -6.04 11.58
CA ILE A 66 -12.07 -6.33 12.78
C ILE A 66 -13.19 -7.31 12.43
N LYS A 67 -13.26 -8.45 13.13
CA LYS A 67 -14.40 -9.38 13.01
C LYS A 67 -15.64 -8.74 13.63
N ILE A 68 -16.62 -8.41 12.80
CA ILE A 68 -17.84 -7.70 13.24
C ILE A 68 -18.73 -8.54 14.15
N GLU A 69 -18.69 -9.87 14.02
CA GLU A 69 -19.60 -10.77 14.74
C GLU A 69 -19.42 -10.71 16.27
N ASP A 70 -18.20 -10.43 16.76
CA ASP A 70 -17.92 -10.35 18.19
C ASP A 70 -17.16 -9.08 18.62
N ASN A 71 -16.70 -8.27 17.65
CA ASN A 71 -15.91 -7.06 17.88
C ASN A 71 -14.69 -7.31 18.80
N SER A 72 -14.23 -8.56 18.89
CA SER A 72 -13.30 -9.03 19.92
C SER A 72 -11.90 -9.30 19.37
N GLN A 73 -11.81 -9.67 18.10
CA GLN A 73 -10.55 -9.95 17.41
C GLN A 73 -10.31 -9.00 16.23
N ALA A 74 -9.09 -8.48 16.17
CA ALA A 74 -8.55 -7.73 15.06
C ALA A 74 -7.39 -8.55 14.47
N ASP A 75 -7.56 -9.04 13.25
CA ASP A 75 -6.55 -9.82 12.55
C ASP A 75 -5.63 -8.85 11.79
N ASP A 76 -4.32 -9.07 11.86
CA ASP A 76 -3.34 -8.23 11.16
C ASP A 76 -3.40 -8.50 9.66
N ILE A 77 -3.32 -7.44 8.83
CA ILE A 77 -3.42 -7.59 7.38
C ILE A 77 -2.29 -8.46 6.83
N ASN A 78 -1.13 -8.48 7.49
CA ASN A 78 0.01 -9.30 7.10
C ASN A 78 -0.27 -10.80 7.25
N ASP A 79 -1.14 -11.17 8.19
CA ASP A 79 -1.59 -12.55 8.39
C ASP A 79 -2.74 -12.91 7.43
N ILE A 80 -3.56 -11.92 7.04
CA ILE A 80 -4.70 -12.10 6.14
C ILE A 80 -4.26 -12.30 4.68
N LEU A 81 -3.31 -11.50 4.20
CA LEU A 81 -2.96 -11.48 2.78
C LEU A 81 -2.56 -12.85 2.21
N PRO A 82 -1.74 -13.70 2.88
CA PRO A 82 -1.41 -15.03 2.38
C PRO A 82 -2.63 -15.94 2.18
N HIS A 83 -3.70 -15.78 2.97
CA HIS A 83 -4.92 -16.59 2.84
C HIS A 83 -5.69 -16.30 1.55
N PHE A 84 -5.59 -15.09 1.02
CA PHE A 84 -6.25 -14.71 -0.24
C PHE A 84 -5.36 -14.93 -1.47
N PHE A 85 -4.03 -14.82 -1.31
CA PHE A 85 -3.14 -14.59 -2.46
C PHE A 85 -1.97 -15.57 -2.60
N SER A 86 -1.89 -16.64 -1.79
CA SER A 86 -0.78 -17.62 -1.87
C SER A 86 -0.85 -18.54 -3.10
N ASP A 87 -2.05 -18.95 -3.52
CA ASP A 87 -2.25 -19.98 -4.54
C ASP A 87 -2.67 -19.43 -5.91
N ILE A 88 -2.36 -18.15 -6.20
CA ILE A 88 -2.75 -17.51 -7.47
C ILE A 88 -2.01 -18.12 -8.67
N THR A 89 -2.78 -18.64 -9.63
CA THR A 89 -2.27 -19.26 -10.86
C THR A 89 -2.59 -18.48 -12.13
N SER A 90 -3.61 -17.61 -12.11
CA SER A 90 -4.01 -16.79 -13.26
C SER A 90 -4.39 -15.36 -12.86
N PHE A 91 -4.46 -14.47 -13.87
CA PHE A 91 -4.90 -13.10 -13.62
C PHE A 91 -6.39 -13.04 -13.26
N GLU A 92 -7.22 -13.90 -13.86
CA GLU A 92 -8.65 -14.01 -13.56
C GLU A 92 -8.87 -14.45 -12.10
N GLU A 93 -8.07 -15.41 -11.63
CA GLU A 93 -8.10 -15.85 -10.24
C GLU A 93 -7.67 -14.71 -9.30
N LEU A 94 -6.61 -13.98 -9.64
CA LEU A 94 -6.21 -12.79 -8.89
C LEU A 94 -7.35 -11.78 -8.78
N GLN A 95 -8.01 -11.45 -9.89
CA GLN A 95 -9.13 -10.50 -9.89
C GLN A 95 -10.28 -10.99 -9.00
N LEU A 96 -10.60 -12.29 -9.03
CA LEU A 96 -11.60 -12.86 -8.13
C LEU A 96 -11.20 -12.69 -6.66
N GLN A 97 -9.96 -13.00 -6.31
CA GLN A 97 -9.45 -12.87 -4.94
C GLN A 97 -9.37 -11.42 -4.47
N ILE A 98 -8.99 -10.48 -5.35
CA ILE A 98 -9.02 -9.05 -5.05
C ILE A 98 -10.44 -8.60 -4.69
N ASN A 99 -11.45 -9.05 -5.44
CA ASN A 99 -12.85 -8.73 -5.13
C ASN A 99 -13.27 -9.33 -3.77
N GLN A 100 -12.95 -10.59 -3.50
CA GLN A 100 -13.26 -11.24 -2.22
C GLN A 100 -12.58 -10.52 -1.04
N PHE A 101 -11.32 -10.14 -1.20
CA PHE A 101 -10.59 -9.36 -0.21
C PHE A 101 -11.25 -7.98 0.00
N ALA A 102 -11.66 -7.29 -1.05
CA ALA A 102 -12.37 -6.01 -0.95
C ALA A 102 -13.67 -6.14 -0.13
N TYR A 103 -14.46 -7.19 -0.38
CA TYR A 103 -15.66 -7.49 0.41
C TYR A 103 -15.34 -7.81 1.87
N TYR A 104 -14.25 -8.52 2.12
CA TYR A 104 -13.82 -8.90 3.46
C TYR A 104 -13.40 -7.70 4.31
N VAL A 105 -12.63 -6.76 3.75
CA VAL A 105 -12.12 -5.60 4.50
C VAL A 105 -13.13 -4.44 4.60
N LYS A 106 -14.06 -4.33 3.65
CA LYS A 106 -15.03 -3.23 3.55
C LYS A 106 -15.74 -2.89 4.86
N PRO A 107 -16.26 -3.87 5.62
CA PRO A 107 -16.99 -3.56 6.83
C PRO A 107 -16.10 -2.92 7.92
N THR A 108 -14.81 -3.27 7.97
CA THR A 108 -13.84 -2.59 8.85
C THR A 108 -13.59 -1.17 8.37
N CYS A 109 -13.42 -0.95 7.05
CA CYS A 109 -13.28 0.40 6.49
C CYS A 109 -14.43 1.33 6.91
N ASP A 110 -15.66 0.83 6.85
CA ASP A 110 -16.85 1.59 7.23
C ASP A 110 -16.91 1.88 8.72
N ASN A 111 -16.62 0.89 9.56
CA ASN A 111 -16.67 1.05 11.02
C ASN A 111 -15.57 1.99 11.54
N GLU A 112 -14.40 1.95 10.91
CA GLU A 112 -13.24 2.73 11.30
C GLU A 112 -13.11 4.08 10.60
N CYS A 113 -14.03 4.39 9.68
CA CYS A 113 -13.99 5.58 8.84
C CYS A 113 -12.61 5.76 8.19
N LYS A 114 -12.01 4.66 7.72
CA LYS A 114 -10.67 4.64 7.17
C LYS A 114 -10.62 3.77 5.92
N ASP A 115 -9.91 4.26 4.92
CA ASP A 115 -9.73 3.56 3.66
C ASP A 115 -8.59 2.54 3.72
N ILE A 116 -8.60 1.61 2.77
CA ILE A 116 -7.45 0.76 2.47
C ILE A 116 -7.19 0.81 0.97
N SER A 117 -5.94 1.03 0.62
CA SER A 117 -5.48 1.10 -0.77
C SER A 117 -4.41 0.05 -0.97
N CYS A 118 -4.56 -0.74 -2.03
CA CYS A 118 -3.62 -1.78 -2.39
C CYS A 118 -3.17 -1.60 -3.85
N VAL A 119 -1.94 -2.03 -4.12
CA VAL A 119 -1.44 -2.28 -5.47
C VAL A 119 -1.02 -3.74 -5.59
N PHE A 120 -1.45 -4.40 -6.64
CA PHE A 120 -1.13 -5.79 -6.97
C PHE A 120 -0.36 -5.81 -8.28
N ILE A 121 0.83 -6.39 -8.25
CA ILE A 121 1.66 -6.60 -9.44
C ILE A 121 1.62 -8.08 -9.77
N TYR A 122 1.04 -8.42 -10.91
CA TYR A 122 0.98 -9.80 -11.41
C TYR A 122 1.67 -9.88 -12.75
N LYS A 123 2.88 -10.45 -12.77
CA LYS A 123 3.78 -10.46 -13.93
C LYS A 123 3.96 -9.03 -14.44
N LYS A 124 3.49 -8.69 -15.64
CA LYS A 124 3.60 -7.36 -16.24
C LYS A 124 2.36 -6.48 -16.05
N MET A 125 1.36 -6.96 -15.33
CA MET A 125 0.13 -6.24 -15.04
C MET A 125 0.20 -5.58 -13.66
N MET A 126 -0.42 -4.41 -13.54
CA MET A 126 -0.63 -3.73 -12.26
C MET A 126 -2.13 -3.54 -12.05
N THR A 127 -2.62 -3.79 -10.84
CA THR A 127 -4.00 -3.51 -10.44
C THR A 127 -3.97 -2.67 -9.17
N SER A 128 -4.73 -1.59 -9.09
CA SER A 128 -4.98 -0.86 -7.85
C SER A 128 -6.37 -1.19 -7.33
N LEU A 129 -6.49 -1.33 -6.02
CA LEU A 129 -7.73 -1.46 -5.29
C LEU A 129 -7.82 -0.33 -4.26
N ASP A 130 -8.89 0.45 -4.32
CA ASP A 130 -9.24 1.40 -3.27
C ASP A 130 -10.57 0.97 -2.65
N VAL A 131 -10.56 0.56 -1.39
CA VAL A 131 -11.79 0.26 -0.62
C VAL A 131 -12.08 1.43 0.29
N LEU A 132 -13.12 2.19 -0.06
CA LEU A 132 -13.40 3.49 0.57
C LEU A 132 -14.50 3.39 1.62
N HIS A 133 -14.26 4.00 2.78
CA HIS A 133 -15.25 4.14 3.85
C HIS A 133 -16.49 4.91 3.36
N GLY A 134 -17.67 4.42 3.71
CA GLY A 134 -18.96 5.01 3.33
C GLY A 134 -19.27 4.98 1.83
N LYS A 135 -18.42 4.34 1.01
CA LYS A 135 -18.58 4.22 -0.45
C LYS A 135 -18.42 2.76 -0.87
N GLY A 136 -18.14 2.48 -2.15
CA GLY A 136 -17.78 1.15 -2.64
C GLY A 136 -16.28 0.93 -2.65
N TYR A 137 -15.84 -0.03 -3.47
CA TYR A 137 -14.44 -0.16 -3.85
C TYR A 137 -14.25 0.13 -5.34
N TYR A 138 -13.04 0.54 -5.72
CA TYR A 138 -12.68 0.88 -7.08
C TYR A 138 -11.46 0.06 -7.50
N LEU A 139 -11.54 -0.49 -8.70
CA LEU A 139 -10.45 -1.22 -9.34
C LEU A 139 -9.99 -0.48 -10.58
N LYS A 140 -8.68 -0.33 -10.73
CA LYS A 140 -8.05 0.13 -11.97
C LYS A 140 -6.95 -0.86 -12.35
N ILE A 141 -6.92 -1.23 -13.63
CA ILE A 141 -5.99 -2.20 -14.18
C ILE A 141 -5.13 -1.49 -15.23
N TRP A 142 -3.83 -1.74 -15.17
CA TRP A 142 -2.86 -1.37 -16.19
C TRP A 142 -2.29 -2.63 -16.81
N ASN A 143 -2.47 -2.76 -18.10
CA ASN A 143 -1.96 -3.86 -18.91
C ASN A 143 -0.46 -3.71 -19.15
N ASP A 144 0.14 -4.73 -19.76
CA ASP A 144 1.57 -4.85 -20.01
C ASP A 144 2.20 -3.60 -20.65
N ASN A 145 1.51 -2.96 -21.60
CA ASN A 145 2.02 -1.81 -22.36
C ASN A 145 1.69 -0.43 -21.77
N GLU A 146 1.02 -0.39 -20.61
CA GLU A 146 0.64 0.86 -19.96
C GLU A 146 1.65 1.23 -18.88
N SER A 147 1.99 2.51 -18.77
CA SER A 147 2.88 3.03 -17.72
C SER A 147 2.12 4.08 -16.91
N ASP A 148 2.26 4.05 -15.59
CA ASP A 148 1.60 4.99 -14.69
C ASP A 148 2.33 5.04 -13.34
N ILE A 149 2.05 6.09 -12.57
CA ILE A 149 2.57 6.28 -11.22
C ILE A 149 1.37 6.43 -10.26
N LEU A 150 1.38 5.62 -9.21
CA LEU A 150 0.39 5.63 -8.14
C LEU A 150 1.00 6.19 -6.87
N PHE A 151 0.24 7.04 -6.22
CA PHE A 151 0.51 7.55 -4.89
C PHE A 151 -0.64 7.11 -4.01
N MET A 152 -0.35 6.39 -2.93
CA MET A 152 -1.36 5.80 -2.06
C MET A 152 -1.16 6.23 -0.60
N GLY A 153 -2.27 6.22 0.14
CA GLY A 153 -2.30 6.56 1.56
C GLY A 153 -2.65 8.03 1.84
N GLU A 154 -1.96 8.66 2.78
CA GLU A 154 -2.30 10.00 3.32
C GLU A 154 -2.28 11.10 2.24
N GLU A 155 -3.37 11.86 2.12
CA GLU A 155 -3.60 12.83 1.04
C GLU A 155 -2.51 13.89 0.93
N TYR A 156 -2.05 14.43 2.06
CA TYR A 156 -1.00 15.45 2.08
C TYR A 156 0.28 14.96 1.39
N HIS A 157 0.71 13.72 1.71
CA HIS A 157 1.90 13.11 1.12
C HIS A 157 1.71 12.74 -0.34
N LYS A 158 0.50 12.32 -0.75
CA LYS A 158 0.18 12.10 -2.17
C LYS A 158 0.29 13.37 -3.00
N ILE A 159 -0.19 14.50 -2.49
CA ILE A 159 -0.12 15.80 -3.18
C ILE A 159 1.33 16.24 -3.36
N ILE A 160 2.14 16.15 -2.31
CA ILE A 160 3.56 16.49 -2.36
C ILE A 160 4.34 15.56 -3.29
N ALA A 161 4.05 14.26 -3.24
CA ALA A 161 4.72 13.30 -4.11
C ALA A 161 4.39 13.57 -5.58
N ARG A 162 3.12 13.84 -5.90
CA ARG A 162 2.70 14.14 -7.28
C ARG A 162 3.42 15.34 -7.89
N SER A 163 3.79 16.35 -7.10
CA SER A 163 4.53 17.52 -7.61
C SER A 163 5.99 17.23 -7.94
N GLN A 164 6.53 16.08 -7.50
CA GLN A 164 7.92 15.65 -7.76
C GLN A 164 8.05 14.84 -9.07
N PHE A 165 6.93 14.43 -9.66
CA PHE A 165 6.91 13.63 -10.88
C PHE A 165 6.41 14.44 -12.09
N HIS A 166 7.00 14.16 -13.23
CA HIS A 166 6.70 14.69 -14.54
C HIS A 166 6.42 13.54 -15.50
N GLN A 167 5.69 13.82 -16.59
CA GLN A 167 5.36 12.80 -17.58
C GLN A 167 6.60 12.10 -18.17
N ALA A 168 7.72 12.83 -18.31
CA ALA A 168 8.98 12.29 -18.79
C ALA A 168 9.57 11.19 -17.88
N ASP A 169 9.20 11.17 -16.59
CA ASP A 169 9.73 10.20 -15.63
C ASP A 169 9.29 8.76 -15.97
N LEU A 170 8.15 8.58 -16.64
CA LEU A 170 7.68 7.27 -17.07
C LEU A 170 8.64 6.56 -18.05
N ASN A 171 9.57 7.31 -18.66
CA ASN A 171 10.56 6.81 -19.61
C ASN A 171 11.95 6.61 -18.99
N LEU A 172 12.09 6.79 -17.68
CA LEU A 172 13.37 6.55 -16.98
C LEU A 172 13.79 5.08 -17.06
N SER A 173 15.09 4.84 -16.87
CA SER A 173 15.59 3.49 -16.66
C SER A 173 15.00 2.92 -15.36
N LEU A 174 14.88 1.60 -15.25
CA LEU A 174 14.34 0.97 -14.03
C LEU A 174 15.12 1.37 -12.77
N LYS A 175 16.44 1.53 -12.89
CA LYS A 175 17.32 2.02 -11.82
C LYS A 175 17.00 3.47 -11.42
N ASP A 176 16.80 4.36 -12.39
CA ASP A 176 16.50 5.77 -12.11
C ASP A 176 15.08 5.93 -11.56
N SER A 177 14.12 5.15 -12.07
CA SER A 177 12.77 5.04 -11.52
C SER A 177 12.80 4.61 -10.05
N LEU A 178 13.62 3.62 -9.69
CA LEU A 178 13.78 3.19 -8.30
C LEU A 178 14.30 4.33 -7.43
N ASN A 179 15.40 4.95 -7.84
CA ASN A 179 16.01 6.06 -7.10
C ASN A 179 15.02 7.19 -6.88
N LYS A 180 14.21 7.51 -7.91
CA LYS A 180 13.18 8.52 -7.81
C LYS A 180 12.07 8.14 -6.83
N CYS A 181 11.60 6.89 -6.85
CA CYS A 181 10.61 6.41 -5.89
C CYS A 181 11.14 6.47 -4.45
N ILE A 182 12.38 6.02 -4.20
CA ILE A 182 13.03 6.10 -2.88
C ILE A 182 13.14 7.55 -2.42
N GLN A 183 13.64 8.44 -3.29
CA GLN A 183 13.78 9.87 -2.98
C GLN A 183 12.43 10.50 -2.60
N THR A 184 11.34 10.09 -3.25
CA THR A 184 10.00 10.57 -2.91
C THR A 184 9.56 10.11 -1.52
N ILE A 185 9.87 8.89 -1.11
CA ILE A 185 9.61 8.44 0.26
C ILE A 185 10.47 9.23 1.26
N GLU A 186 11.76 9.43 0.99
CA GLU A 186 12.64 10.24 1.84
C GLU A 186 12.11 11.67 2.02
N ASN A 187 11.63 12.28 0.94
CA ASN A 187 11.02 13.60 0.98
C ASN A 187 9.75 13.61 1.84
N ALA A 188 8.89 12.60 1.71
CA ALA A 188 7.69 12.47 2.54
C ALA A 188 8.02 12.33 4.04
N ILE A 189 9.05 11.53 4.37
CA ILE A 189 9.57 11.40 5.75
C ILE A 189 10.09 12.76 6.26
N HIS A 190 10.82 13.49 5.41
CA HIS A 190 11.36 14.81 5.78
C HIS A 190 10.24 15.84 6.00
N GLU A 191 9.22 15.89 5.14
CA GLU A 191 8.06 16.77 5.31
C GLU A 191 7.26 16.42 6.56
N GLU A 192 7.03 15.14 6.83
CA GLU A 192 6.37 14.68 8.05
C GLU A 192 7.15 15.13 9.31
N ALA A 193 8.48 15.07 9.27
CA ALA A 193 9.35 15.46 10.37
C ALA A 193 9.35 16.97 10.67
N LYS A 194 8.98 17.82 9.70
CA LYS A 194 8.78 19.26 9.93
C LYS A 194 7.49 19.57 10.68
N LEU A 195 6.49 18.71 10.54
CA LEU A 195 5.14 18.93 11.06
C LEU A 195 4.92 18.26 12.42
N PHE A 196 5.60 17.15 12.69
CA PHE A 196 5.35 16.32 13.85
C PHE A 196 6.61 15.83 14.56
N GLU A 197 6.54 15.78 15.89
CA GLU A 197 7.52 15.10 16.75
C GLU A 197 7.60 13.61 16.39
N GLU A 198 8.77 13.00 16.60
CA GLU A 198 9.10 11.65 16.12
C GLU A 198 8.07 10.58 16.49
N ASN A 199 7.56 10.59 17.72
CA ASN A 199 6.56 9.64 18.22
C ASN A 199 5.12 9.91 17.71
N LYS A 200 4.93 10.95 16.89
CA LYS A 200 3.66 11.38 16.31
C LYS A 200 3.67 11.43 14.78
N ARG A 201 4.75 10.93 14.15
CA ARG A 201 4.88 10.85 12.70
C ARG A 201 4.14 9.62 12.19
N VAL A 202 3.35 9.80 11.14
CA VAL A 202 2.63 8.70 10.49
C VAL A 202 3.39 8.13 9.28
N VAL A 203 4.33 8.91 8.73
CA VAL A 203 5.29 8.48 7.70
C VAL A 203 6.70 8.46 8.30
N GLY A 204 7.41 7.34 8.20
CA GLY A 204 8.74 7.21 8.79
C GLY A 204 9.36 5.82 8.67
N GLY A 205 10.48 5.64 9.37
CA GLY A 205 11.18 4.36 9.48
C GLY A 205 12.04 4.01 8.26
N PRO A 206 12.62 2.81 8.24
CA PRO A 206 13.32 2.30 7.07
C PRO A 206 12.43 2.30 5.81
N ILE A 207 13.00 2.67 4.67
CA ILE A 207 12.29 2.61 3.39
C ILE A 207 12.25 1.15 2.91
N GLN A 208 11.05 0.67 2.63
CA GLN A 208 10.82 -0.62 2.00
C GLN A 208 10.63 -0.42 0.51
N TYR A 209 11.20 -1.30 -0.31
CA TYR A 209 10.94 -1.29 -1.74
C TYR A 209 11.00 -2.70 -2.33
N MET A 210 10.37 -2.86 -3.48
CA MET A 210 10.53 -4.01 -4.36
C MET A 210 10.70 -3.55 -5.80
N ILE A 211 11.29 -4.43 -6.61
CA ILE A 211 11.49 -4.22 -8.03
C ILE A 211 11.11 -5.52 -8.72
N LEU A 212 10.26 -5.42 -9.73
CA LEU A 212 10.03 -6.49 -10.70
C LEU A 212 10.58 -6.04 -12.04
N ASP A 213 11.71 -6.61 -12.42
CA ASP A 213 12.35 -6.34 -13.71
C ASP A 213 11.78 -7.29 -14.78
N TYR A 214 11.21 -6.71 -15.83
CA TYR A 214 10.60 -7.49 -16.91
C TYR A 214 11.59 -8.22 -17.81
N GLY A 215 12.88 -7.86 -17.76
CA GLY A 215 13.95 -8.59 -18.46
C GLY A 215 14.26 -9.95 -17.82
N HIS A 216 13.76 -10.18 -16.61
CA HIS A 216 13.94 -11.42 -15.84
C HIS A 216 12.65 -12.22 -15.64
N LEU A 217 11.57 -11.84 -16.36
CA LEU A 217 10.28 -12.55 -16.43
C LEU A 217 10.22 -13.56 -17.57
#